data_AF-A0A922M4W8-F1
#
_entry.id   AF-A0A922M4W8-F1
#
_cell.length_a   1.000
_cell.length_b   1.000
_cell.length_c   1.000
_cell.angle_alpha   90.00
_cell.angle_beta   90.00
_cell.angle_gamma   90.00
#
_symmetry.space_group_name_H-M   'P 1'
#
loop_
_entity.id
_entity.type
_entity.pdbx_description
1 polymer ?
#
loop_
_entity_poly.entity_id
_entity_poly.type
_entity_poly.pdbx_seq_one_letter_code
_entity_poly.pdbx_strand_id
1 'polypeptide(L)'
;MSGTKEKVNKEEPDCGCYADSHTKKTCPPTRNVTHPLRYYEFTQEEMKALEECDRESFYQRCLPFSTVLATLTYTAIKNDFLRPNPHFGIVPKMMSAIFTGYVLGRVSYMDHCDQKLRQLPANSHLGNVMRKYYADNIAYNSGTTDANKAGSKK
;
A
#
# COMPACT_ATOMS: atom_id res chain seq x y z
N MET A 1 -1.49 23.43 52.84
CA MET A 1 -0.83 23.93 51.62
C MET A 1 -1.65 23.42 50.44
N SER A 2 -2.71 24.12 50.05
CA SER A 2 -2.76 25.15 49.00
C SER A 2 -2.06 24.72 47.70
N GLY A 3 -2.84 24.51 46.64
CA GLY A 3 -2.36 24.06 45.32
C GLY A 3 -3.51 23.79 44.33
N THR A 4 -4.32 24.82 44.12
CA THR A 4 -5.11 25.22 42.94
C THR A 4 -5.75 24.18 42.00
N LYS A 5 -7.08 24.35 41.84
CA LYS A 5 -7.96 23.74 40.84
C LYS A 5 -7.66 24.31 39.44
N GLU A 6 -7.50 23.46 38.44
CA GLU A 6 -7.64 23.86 37.03
C GLU A 6 -8.87 23.15 36.43
N LYS A 7 -9.98 23.89 36.36
CA LYS A 7 -11.17 23.48 35.61
C LYS A 7 -10.92 23.81 34.14
N VAL A 8 -10.37 22.87 33.39
CA VAL A 8 -10.38 22.97 31.93
C VAL A 8 -11.74 22.48 31.45
N ASN A 9 -12.56 23.44 31.03
CA ASN A 9 -13.78 23.21 30.26
C ASN A 9 -13.37 22.50 28.96
N LYS A 10 -13.57 21.18 28.90
CA LYS A 10 -13.32 20.41 27.68
C LYS A 10 -14.53 20.54 26.79
N GLU A 11 -14.44 21.51 25.89
CA GLU A 11 -15.16 21.49 24.63
C GLU A 11 -14.97 20.10 24.00
N GLU A 12 -16.10 19.45 23.71
CA GLU A 12 -16.20 18.10 23.17
C GLU A 12 -15.45 18.05 21.84
N PRO A 13 -14.32 17.30 21.71
CA PRO A 13 -13.63 17.23 20.45
C PRO A 13 -14.49 16.45 19.45
N ASP A 14 -15.03 17.19 18.50
CA ASP A 14 -15.80 16.72 17.36
C ASP A 14 -15.02 15.60 16.64
N CYS A 15 -15.53 14.37 16.76
CA CYS A 15 -14.94 13.16 16.17
C CYS A 15 -15.26 13.07 14.67
N GLY A 16 -14.98 14.14 13.91
CA GLY A 16 -15.14 14.17 12.46
C GLY A 16 -13.91 13.64 11.73
N CYS A 17 -13.50 12.38 11.95
CA CYS A 17 -12.36 11.79 11.20
C CYS A 17 -12.31 10.26 11.14
N TYR A 18 -13.24 9.51 11.75
CA TYR A 18 -13.23 8.04 11.69
C TYR A 18 -14.35 7.54 10.80
N ALA A 19 -14.03 6.60 9.90
CA ALA A 19 -14.92 6.06 8.89
C ALA A 19 -16.32 5.75 9.46
N ASP A 20 -17.35 6.28 8.79
CA ASP A 20 -18.77 6.10 9.09
C ASP A 20 -19.16 4.61 9.07
N SER A 21 -18.94 3.92 10.19
CA SER A 21 -19.59 2.64 10.46
C SER A 21 -21.00 2.93 10.95
N HIS A 22 -21.97 2.75 10.05
CA HIS A 22 -23.39 3.08 10.23
C HIS A 22 -24.15 2.34 11.35
N THR A 23 -23.49 1.67 12.30
CA THR A 23 -24.20 0.96 13.37
C THR A 23 -23.50 1.09 14.74
N LYS A 24 -24.14 1.85 15.63
CA LYS A 24 -24.09 1.84 17.11
C LYS A 24 -23.26 2.94 17.81
N LYS A 25 -23.99 3.75 18.62
CA LYS A 25 -23.58 4.93 19.40
C LYS A 25 -22.68 4.65 20.63
N THR A 26 -21.64 3.82 20.52
CA THR A 26 -20.69 3.68 21.63
C THR A 26 -19.29 3.50 21.09
N CYS A 27 -18.44 4.51 21.24
CA CYS A 27 -17.01 4.39 20.97
C CYS A 27 -16.43 3.27 21.85
N PRO A 28 -15.72 2.29 21.26
CA PRO A 28 -14.94 1.35 22.07
C PRO A 28 -13.81 2.12 22.78
N PRO A 29 -13.37 1.68 23.97
CA PRO A 29 -12.24 2.30 24.66
C PRO A 29 -11.02 2.27 23.73
N THR A 30 -10.25 3.37 23.70
CA THR A 30 -9.01 3.50 22.93
C THR A 30 -8.00 2.44 23.35
N ARG A 31 -8.11 1.24 22.77
CA ARG A 31 -6.96 0.35 22.64
C ARG A 31 -6.10 0.96 21.56
N ASN A 32 -4.81 1.05 21.79
CA ASN A 32 -3.83 1.54 20.83
C ASN A 32 -3.94 0.70 19.53
N VAL A 33 -4.73 1.15 18.55
CA VAL A 33 -4.96 0.42 17.30
C VAL A 33 -3.92 0.90 16.31
N THR A 34 -2.95 0.05 16.00
CA THR A 34 -1.83 0.39 15.12
C THR A 34 -2.23 0.51 13.63
N HIS A 35 -3.49 0.30 13.25
CA HIS A 35 -3.95 0.53 11.87
C HIS A 35 -5.46 0.82 11.75
N PRO A 36 -5.89 1.89 11.04
CA PRO A 36 -7.29 2.30 10.90
C PRO A 36 -8.17 1.32 10.10
N LEU A 37 -7.58 0.38 9.37
CA LEU A 37 -8.31 -0.59 8.53
C LEU A 37 -8.77 -1.86 9.27
N ARG A 38 -8.45 -2.01 10.57
CA ARG A 38 -8.74 -3.26 11.30
C ARG A 38 -10.24 -3.58 11.45
N TYR A 39 -11.10 -2.57 11.32
CA TYR A 39 -12.55 -2.70 11.48
C TYR A 39 -13.34 -2.43 10.19
N TYR A 40 -12.65 -2.33 9.05
CA TYR A 40 -13.32 -2.16 7.77
C TYR A 40 -13.79 -3.52 7.25
N GLU A 41 -15.12 -3.75 7.27
CA GLU A 41 -15.71 -4.91 6.61
C GLU A 41 -15.88 -4.59 5.12
N PHE A 42 -15.04 -5.22 4.29
CA PHE A 42 -15.15 -5.10 2.84
C PHE A 42 -16.49 -5.67 2.36
N THR A 43 -17.14 -4.94 1.46
CA THR A 43 -18.31 -5.47 0.76
C THR A 43 -17.88 -6.59 -0.21
N GLN A 44 -18.79 -7.47 -0.60
CA GLN A 44 -18.49 -8.58 -1.51
C GLN A 44 -17.93 -8.11 -2.86
N GLU A 45 -18.38 -6.94 -3.34
CA GLU A 45 -17.90 -6.33 -4.58
C GLU A 45 -16.46 -5.82 -4.46
N GLU A 46 -16.12 -5.20 -3.33
CA GLU A 46 -14.77 -4.73 -3.03
C GLU A 46 -13.77 -5.89 -2.87
N MET A 47 -14.18 -6.96 -2.18
CA MET A 47 -13.36 -8.17 -2.04
C MET A 47 -13.08 -8.83 -3.38
N LYS A 48 -14.11 -8.98 -4.23
CA LYS A 48 -13.96 -9.58 -5.56
C LYS A 48 -13.03 -8.79 -6.46
N ALA A 49 -13.10 -7.45 -6.43
CA ALA A 49 -12.20 -6.59 -7.20
C ALA A 49 -10.74 -6.73 -6.74
N LEU A 50 -10.51 -6.87 -5.43
CA LEU A 50 -9.18 -7.11 -4.86
C LEU A 50 -8.61 -8.47 -5.31
N GLU A 51 -9.42 -9.51 -5.27
CA GLU A 51 -9.02 -10.87 -5.67
C GLU A 51 -8.68 -10.94 -7.17
N GLU A 52 -9.49 -10.33 -8.03
CA GLU A 52 -9.23 -10.31 -9.48
C GLU A 52 -7.92 -9.60 -9.79
N CYS A 53 -7.65 -8.48 -9.11
CA CYS A 53 -6.40 -7.76 -9.24
C CYS A 53 -5.18 -8.61 -8.84
N ASP A 54 -5.28 -9.35 -7.74
CA ASP A 54 -4.22 -10.25 -7.30
C ASP A 54 -3.94 -11.37 -8.31
N ARG A 55 -5.01 -11.93 -8.88
CA ARG A 55 -4.93 -12.97 -9.89
C ARG A 55 -4.28 -12.44 -11.17
N GLU A 56 -4.76 -11.33 -11.71
CA GLU A 56 -4.21 -10.71 -12.92
C GLU A 56 -2.72 -10.32 -12.74
N SER A 57 -2.37 -9.75 -11.59
CA SER A 57 -0.98 -9.39 -11.24
C SER A 57 -0.04 -10.59 -11.33
N PHE A 58 -0.50 -11.72 -10.79
CA PHE A 58 0.30 -12.93 -10.73
C PHE A 58 0.63 -13.43 -12.13
N TYR A 59 -0.41 -13.62 -12.96
CA TYR A 59 -0.25 -14.19 -14.29
C TYR A 59 0.45 -13.25 -15.27
N GLN A 60 0.09 -11.95 -15.26
CA GLN A 60 0.52 -11.03 -16.32
C GLN A 60 1.89 -10.39 -16.06
N ARG A 61 2.34 -10.29 -14.81
CA ARG A 61 3.60 -9.59 -14.46
C ARG A 61 4.52 -10.37 -13.53
N CYS A 62 4.01 -10.99 -12.47
CA CYS A 62 4.89 -11.68 -11.52
C CYS A 62 5.57 -12.89 -12.15
N LEU A 63 4.84 -13.69 -12.94
CA LEU A 63 5.39 -14.82 -13.67
C LEU A 63 6.49 -14.39 -14.66
N PRO A 64 6.28 -13.45 -15.61
CA PRO A 64 7.33 -13.06 -16.54
C PRO A 64 8.50 -12.35 -15.85
N PHE A 65 8.29 -11.51 -14.83
CA PHE A 65 9.42 -10.90 -14.12
C PHE A 65 10.25 -11.95 -13.36
N SER A 66 9.60 -12.92 -12.71
CA SER A 66 10.31 -13.98 -11.99
C SER A 66 11.08 -14.89 -12.94
N THR A 67 10.51 -15.24 -14.09
CA THR A 67 11.20 -16.08 -15.09
C THR A 67 12.37 -15.34 -15.73
N VAL A 68 12.22 -14.05 -16.07
CA VAL A 68 13.31 -13.22 -16.60
C VAL A 68 14.44 -13.09 -15.58
N LEU A 69 14.13 -12.79 -14.31
CA LEU A 69 15.17 -12.65 -13.29
C LEU A 69 15.83 -14.00 -12.93
N ALA A 70 15.06 -15.08 -12.89
CA ALA A 70 15.61 -16.42 -12.68
C ALA A 70 16.54 -16.84 -13.83
N THR A 71 16.14 -16.62 -15.09
CA THR A 71 16.97 -16.94 -16.26
C THR A 71 18.23 -16.08 -16.33
N LEU A 72 18.12 -14.79 -16.02
CA LEU A 72 19.27 -13.88 -15.93
C LEU A 72 20.24 -14.33 -14.82
N THR A 73 19.72 -14.71 -13.66
CA THR A 73 20.54 -15.20 -12.54
C THR A 73 21.21 -16.53 -12.88
N TYR A 74 20.49 -17.44 -13.53
CA TYR A 74 21.02 -18.73 -13.97
C TYR A 74 22.15 -18.57 -14.98
N THR A 75 21.97 -17.74 -16.00
CA THR A 75 23.00 -17.45 -17.02
C THR A 75 24.21 -16.75 -16.41
N ALA A 76 24.00 -15.82 -15.48
CA ALA A 76 25.09 -15.13 -14.79
C ALA A 76 25.93 -16.07 -13.89
N ILE A 77 25.30 -17.08 -13.29
CA ILE A 77 26.04 -18.10 -12.51
C ILE A 77 26.79 -19.06 -13.43
N LYS A 78 26.18 -19.45 -14.57
CA LYS A 78 26.83 -20.30 -15.58
C LYS A 78 28.07 -19.64 -16.19
N ASN A 79 28.07 -18.32 -16.32
CA ASN A 79 29.21 -17.54 -16.83
C ASN A 79 30.24 -17.20 -15.73
N ASP A 80 30.22 -17.87 -14.57
CA ASP A 80 31.10 -17.64 -13.42
C ASP A 80 31.12 -16.21 -12.85
N PHE A 81 30.15 -15.36 -13.25
CA PHE A 81 30.04 -13.99 -12.74
C PHE A 81 29.60 -13.98 -11.27
N LEU A 82 28.87 -15.01 -10.83
CA LEU A 82 28.39 -15.17 -9.46
C LEU A 82 28.87 -16.50 -8.87
N ARG A 83 29.94 -16.48 -8.07
CA ARG A 83 30.47 -17.66 -7.36
C ARG A 83 29.40 -18.36 -6.50
N PRO A 84 29.04 -19.63 -6.74
CA PRO A 84 28.11 -20.36 -5.88
C PRO A 84 28.72 -20.54 -4.48
N ASN A 85 27.88 -20.46 -3.44
CA ASN A 85 28.35 -20.58 -2.06
C ASN A 85 28.63 -22.07 -1.76
N PRO A 86 29.80 -22.48 -1.24
CA PRO A 86 30.16 -23.91 -1.09
C PRO A 86 29.18 -24.72 -0.23
N HIS A 87 28.49 -24.07 0.73
CA HIS A 87 27.52 -24.74 1.61
C HIS A 87 26.08 -24.77 1.06
N PHE A 88 25.66 -23.75 0.29
CA PHE A 88 24.26 -23.58 -0.13
C PHE A 88 24.06 -23.60 -1.66
N GLY A 89 25.15 -23.78 -2.41
CA GLY A 89 25.14 -23.83 -3.87
C GLY A 89 24.54 -22.57 -4.51
N ILE A 90 23.67 -22.81 -5.49
CA ILE A 90 23.03 -21.79 -6.33
C ILE A 90 21.74 -21.21 -5.70
N VAL A 91 21.18 -21.92 -4.73
CA VAL A 91 19.84 -21.72 -4.18
C VAL A 91 19.62 -20.32 -3.59
N PRO A 92 20.48 -19.77 -2.70
CA PRO A 92 20.19 -18.48 -2.06
C PRO A 92 20.16 -17.33 -3.08
N LYS A 93 20.97 -17.41 -4.14
CA LYS A 93 20.99 -16.40 -5.21
C LYS A 93 19.72 -16.45 -6.04
N MET A 94 19.30 -17.65 -6.44
CA MET A 94 18.05 -17.83 -7.19
C MET A 94 16.83 -17.39 -6.39
N MET A 95 16.74 -17.76 -5.11
CA MET A 95 15.64 -17.35 -4.24
C MET A 95 15.57 -15.83 -4.08
N SER A 96 16.72 -15.16 -3.93
CA SER A 96 16.74 -13.69 -3.87
C SER A 96 16.23 -13.06 -5.16
N ALA A 97 16.64 -13.57 -6.34
CA ALA A 97 16.20 -13.06 -7.63
C ALA A 97 14.70 -13.25 -7.85
N ILE A 98 14.16 -14.41 -7.47
CA ILE A 98 12.72 -14.70 -7.56
C ILE A 98 11.95 -13.79 -6.60
N PHE A 99 12.42 -13.62 -5.36
CA PHE A 99 11.78 -12.74 -4.39
C PHE A 99 11.75 -11.29 -4.87
N THR A 100 12.88 -10.77 -5.36
CA THR A 100 12.94 -9.42 -5.93
C THR A 100 12.02 -9.29 -7.15
N GLY A 101 11.95 -10.30 -8.01
CA GLY A 101 11.02 -10.32 -9.15
C GLY A 101 9.56 -10.30 -8.77
N TYR A 102 9.19 -11.04 -7.72
CA TYR A 102 7.85 -11.05 -7.18
C TYR A 102 7.47 -9.69 -6.57
N VAL A 103 8.34 -9.10 -5.74
CA VAL A 103 8.09 -7.79 -5.14
C VAL A 103 7.96 -6.70 -6.20
N LEU A 104 8.87 -6.69 -7.18
CA LEU A 104 8.82 -5.72 -8.29
C LEU A 104 7.56 -5.90 -9.15
N GLY A 105 7.18 -7.15 -9.42
CA GLY A 105 5.95 -7.48 -10.14
C GLY A 105 4.69 -7.00 -9.42
N ARG A 106 4.64 -7.17 -8.08
CA ARG A 106 3.54 -6.69 -7.24
C ARG A 106 3.46 -5.17 -7.21
N VAL A 107 4.57 -4.48 -6.94
CA VAL A 107 4.62 -3.02 -6.87
C VAL A 107 4.19 -2.40 -8.19
N SER A 108 4.67 -2.93 -9.32
CA SER A 108 4.30 -2.44 -10.65
C SER A 108 2.80 -2.54 -10.96
N TYR A 109 2.07 -3.46 -10.34
CA TYR A 109 0.62 -3.62 -10.58
C TYR A 109 -0.25 -2.82 -9.60
N MET A 110 0.29 -2.37 -8.46
CA MET A 110 -0.51 -1.65 -7.46
C MET A 110 -1.19 -0.41 -8.03
N ASP A 111 -0.53 0.35 -8.90
CA ASP A 111 -1.11 1.53 -9.55
C ASP A 111 -2.29 1.18 -10.48
N HIS A 112 -2.19 0.08 -11.22
CA HIS A 112 -3.29 -0.38 -12.08
C HIS A 112 -4.46 -0.92 -11.26
N CYS A 113 -4.16 -1.61 -10.17
CA CYS A 113 -5.15 -2.11 -9.22
C CYS A 113 -5.99 -0.96 -8.64
N ASP A 114 -5.30 0.08 -8.17
CA ASP A 114 -5.91 1.25 -7.57
C ASP A 114 -6.74 2.05 -8.59
N GLN A 115 -6.31 2.13 -9.86
CA GLN A 115 -7.14 2.68 -10.93
C GLN A 115 -8.44 1.89 -11.13
N LYS A 116 -8.38 0.56 -11.14
CA LYS A 116 -9.58 -0.29 -11.22
C LYS A 116 -10.48 -0.10 -9.98
N LEU A 117 -9.91 -0.01 -8.78
CA LEU A 117 -10.64 0.19 -7.53
C LEU A 117 -11.36 1.55 -7.48
N ARG A 118 -10.80 2.60 -8.09
CA ARG A 118 -11.46 3.91 -8.18
C ARG A 118 -12.66 3.94 -9.12
N GLN A 119 -12.65 3.06 -10.14
CA GLN A 119 -13.70 2.95 -11.15
C GLN A 119 -14.91 2.12 -10.67
N LEU A 120 -14.85 1.52 -9.47
CA LEU A 120 -15.99 0.81 -8.90
C LEU A 120 -17.20 1.75 -8.71
N PRO A 121 -18.43 1.21 -8.86
CA PRO A 121 -19.67 1.98 -8.76
C PRO A 121 -19.84 2.64 -7.38
N ALA A 122 -20.61 3.73 -7.37
CA ALA A 122 -20.72 4.68 -6.24
C ALA A 122 -21.31 4.11 -4.94
N ASN A 123 -21.84 2.88 -4.98
CA ASN A 123 -22.32 2.12 -3.82
C ASN A 123 -21.18 1.60 -2.93
N SER A 124 -19.93 1.59 -3.42
CA SER A 124 -18.75 1.16 -2.64
C SER A 124 -18.05 2.34 -1.95
N HIS A 125 -17.92 2.27 -0.62
CA HIS A 125 -17.26 3.31 0.17
C HIS A 125 -15.74 3.35 -0.13
N LEU A 126 -15.12 2.20 -0.39
CA LEU A 126 -13.69 2.10 -0.71
C LEU A 126 -13.32 2.90 -1.96
N GLY A 127 -14.14 2.80 -3.02
CA GLY A 127 -13.89 3.53 -4.28
C GLY A 127 -13.93 5.05 -4.08
N ASN A 128 -14.87 5.56 -3.27
CA ASN A 128 -14.98 6.98 -2.96
C ASN A 128 -13.77 7.49 -2.15
N VAL A 129 -13.34 6.72 -1.16
CA VAL A 129 -12.17 7.03 -0.34
C VAL A 129 -10.89 7.05 -1.17
N MET A 130 -10.68 6.06 -2.05
CA MET A 130 -9.52 6.02 -2.95
C MET A 130 -9.50 7.19 -3.93
N ARG A 131 -10.66 7.60 -4.46
CA ARG A 131 -10.78 8.80 -5.32
C ARG A 131 -10.40 10.08 -4.58
N LYS A 132 -10.81 10.23 -3.32
CA LYS A 132 -10.45 11.38 -2.49
C LYS A 132 -8.94 11.45 -2.24
N TYR A 133 -8.35 10.35 -1.78
CA TYR A 133 -6.90 10.29 -1.55
C TYR A 133 -6.07 10.58 -2.80
N TYR A 134 -6.55 10.16 -3.97
CA TYR A 134 -5.88 10.49 -5.24
C TYR A 134 -5.99 11.97 -5.61
N ALA A 135 -7.17 12.58 -5.44
CA ALA A 135 -7.31 14.00 -5.70
C ALA A 135 -6.36 14.82 -4.78
N ASP A 136 -6.29 14.44 -3.51
CA ASP A 136 -5.41 15.07 -2.52
C ASP A 136 -3.92 14.85 -2.85
N ASN A 137 -3.54 13.64 -3.29
CA ASN A 137 -2.14 13.36 -3.63
C ASN A 137 -1.68 14.09 -4.92
N ILE A 138 -2.57 14.31 -5.89
CA ILE A 138 -2.28 15.10 -7.09
C ILE A 138 -2.08 16.57 -6.70
N ALA A 139 -2.94 17.10 -5.83
CA ALA A 139 -2.82 18.47 -5.34
C ALA A 139 -1.50 18.66 -4.55
N TYR A 140 -1.11 17.69 -3.73
CA TYR A 140 0.18 17.70 -3.04
C TYR A 140 1.38 17.64 -4.01
N ASN A 141 1.36 16.72 -4.98
CA ASN A 141 2.48 16.54 -5.91
C ASN A 141 2.66 17.72 -6.88
N SER A 142 1.58 18.40 -7.26
CA SER A 142 1.70 19.61 -8.10
C SER A 142 2.40 20.75 -7.34
N GLY A 143 2.07 20.98 -6.06
CA GLY A 143 2.75 21.98 -5.23
C GLY A 143 4.22 21.67 -4.91
N THR A 144 4.60 20.40 -4.74
CA THR A 144 6.01 20.03 -4.51
C THR A 144 6.88 20.14 -5.77
N THR A 145 6.27 20.06 -6.95
CA THR A 145 6.98 20.26 -8.24
C THR A 145 7.38 21.73 -8.40
N ASP A 146 6.54 22.67 -7.97
CA ASP A 146 6.85 24.11 -7.96
C ASP A 146 7.97 24.46 -6.96
N ALA A 147 7.99 23.81 -5.80
CA ALA A 147 9.05 23.99 -4.80
C ALA A 147 10.40 23.39 -5.25
N ASN A 148 10.42 22.20 -5.87
CA ASN A 148 11.65 21.60 -6.40
C ASN A 148 12.21 22.37 -7.61
N LYS A 149 11.35 22.96 -8.44
CA LYS A 149 11.76 23.82 -9.55
C LYS A 149 12.40 25.13 -9.09
N ALA A 150 12.02 25.66 -7.93
CA ALA A 150 12.66 26.81 -7.31
C ALA A 150 14.04 26.48 -6.69
N GLY A 151 14.26 25.22 -6.27
CA GLY A 151 15.53 24.75 -5.71
C GLY A 151 16.61 24.42 -6.75
N SER A 152 16.24 24.13 -8.00
CA SER A 152 17.17 23.78 -9.10
C SER A 152 17.74 25.01 -9.86
N LYS A 153 17.58 26.22 -9.29
CA LYS A 153 18.08 27.48 -9.86
C LYS A 153 19.16 28.12 -8.98
N LYS A 154 20.08 27.32 -8.47
CA LYS A 154 21.28 27.78 -7.75
C LYS A 154 22.52 27.04 -8.20
#